data_AF-A0A9E6JWV6-F1
#
_entry.id   AF-A0A9E6JWV6-F1
#
_cell.length_a   1.000
_cell.length_b   1.000
_cell.length_c   1.000
_cell.angle_alpha   90.00
_cell.angle_beta   90.00
_cell.angle_gamma   90.00
#
_symmetry.space_group_name_H-M   'P 1'
#
loop_
_entity.id
_entity.type
_entity.pdbx_description
1 polymer ?
#
loop_
_entity_poly.entity_id
_entity_poly.type
_entity_poly.pdbx_seq_one_letter_code
_entity_poly.pdbx_strand_id
1 'polypeptide(L)'
;MTNESTKDVRWYAVYVRSRYEKKVHHYFLEKGLSSFLPLIETVRQWSDRKKKVEEPLIRGYVFVRINYQKEHIHVFDTDGVVKFIGIGRTPSVISERDI
;
A
#
# COMPACT_ATOMS: atom_id res chain seq x y z
N MET A 1 31.71 -10.87 -4.36
CA MET A 1 30.49 -11.28 -3.65
C MET A 1 29.38 -10.35 -4.09
N THR A 2 28.76 -10.65 -5.23
CA THR A 2 27.85 -9.74 -5.93
C THR A 2 26.41 -9.95 -5.49
N ASN A 3 25.77 -8.83 -5.14
CA ASN A 3 24.40 -8.69 -4.66
C ASN A 3 23.37 -9.25 -5.65
N GLU A 4 22.89 -10.49 -5.44
CA GLU A 4 21.78 -11.07 -6.21
C GLU A 4 20.42 -10.98 -5.49
N SER A 5 20.39 -10.60 -4.22
CA SER A 5 19.18 -10.63 -3.38
C SER A 5 18.21 -9.46 -3.56
N THR A 6 18.62 -8.35 -4.19
CA THR A 6 17.79 -7.15 -4.38
C THR A 6 16.97 -7.12 -5.68
N LYS A 7 17.20 -8.05 -6.62
CA LYS A 7 16.56 -8.01 -7.96
C LYS A 7 15.08 -8.36 -7.99
N ASP A 8 14.57 -9.05 -6.96
CA ASP A 8 13.20 -9.56 -6.93
C ASP A 8 12.22 -8.74 -6.08
N VAL A 9 12.72 -7.69 -5.42
CA VAL A 9 11.89 -6.78 -4.63
C VAL A 9 11.27 -5.73 -5.56
N ARG A 10 9.93 -5.73 -5.64
CA ARG A 10 9.18 -4.88 -6.58
C ARG A 10 7.99 -4.23 -5.89
N TRP A 11 7.52 -3.12 -6.43
CA TRP A 11 6.32 -2.45 -5.95
C TRP A 11 5.06 -3.11 -6.49
N TYR A 12 4.07 -3.28 -5.61
CA TYR A 12 2.76 -3.80 -5.93
C TYR A 12 1.68 -2.93 -5.29
N ALA A 13 0.55 -2.80 -5.96
CA ALA A 13 -0.65 -2.20 -5.38
C ALA A 13 -1.49 -3.27 -4.67
N VAL A 14 -1.92 -2.95 -3.46
CA VAL A 14 -2.78 -3.78 -2.64
C VAL A 14 -4.12 -3.06 -2.48
N TYR A 15 -5.21 -3.73 -2.84
CA TYR A 15 -6.55 -3.27 -2.54
C TYR A 15 -6.87 -3.56 -1.08
N VAL A 16 -7.33 -2.54 -0.37
CA VAL A 16 -7.66 -2.61 1.05
C VAL A 16 -9.13 -2.28 1.30
N ARG A 17 -9.62 -2.70 2.46
CA ARG A 17 -10.96 -2.36 2.95
C ARG A 17 -11.10 -0.83 3.05
N SER A 18 -12.30 -0.32 2.77
CA SER A 18 -12.56 1.12 2.83
C SER A 18 -12.19 1.69 4.21
N ARG A 19 -11.46 2.81 4.23
CA ARG A 19 -10.99 3.51 5.44
C ARG A 19 -9.92 2.77 6.25
N TYR A 20 -9.37 1.67 5.73
CA TYR A 20 -8.28 0.91 6.37
C TYR A 20 -6.90 1.27 5.80
N GLU A 21 -6.80 2.22 4.86
CA GLU A 21 -5.56 2.55 4.16
C GLU A 21 -4.43 2.92 5.14
N LYS A 22 -4.67 3.86 6.06
CA LYS A 22 -3.67 4.27 7.06
C LYS A 22 -3.30 3.13 8.02
N LYS A 23 -4.27 2.29 8.37
CA LYS A 23 -4.10 1.16 9.29
C LYS A 23 -3.23 0.07 8.65
N VAL A 24 -3.55 -0.33 7.41
CA VAL A 24 -2.79 -1.33 6.65
C VAL A 24 -1.37 -0.84 6.36
N HIS A 25 -1.22 0.44 5.99
CA HIS A 25 0.10 1.03 5.82
C HIS A 25 0.95 0.91 7.10
N HIS A 26 0.37 1.24 8.26
CA HIS A 26 1.05 1.08 9.54
C HIS A 26 1.42 -0.38 9.85
N TYR A 27 0.50 -1.31 9.62
CA TYR A 27 0.75 -2.75 9.82
C TYR A 27 1.85 -3.30 8.92
N PHE A 28 1.93 -2.84 7.68
CA PHE A 28 3.05 -3.21 6.81
C PHE A 28 4.38 -2.72 7.38
N LEU A 29 4.44 -1.48 7.88
CA LEU A 29 5.65 -0.94 8.52
C LEU A 29 6.02 -1.73 9.78
N GLU A 30 5.05 -2.09 10.64
CA GLU A 30 5.28 -2.91 11.83
C GLU A 30 5.79 -4.32 11.48
N LYS A 31 5.31 -4.90 10.38
CA LYS A 31 5.80 -6.18 9.83
C LYS A 31 7.17 -6.06 9.15
N GLY A 32 7.77 -4.87 9.12
CA GLY A 32 9.06 -4.60 8.46
C GLY A 32 8.98 -4.52 6.93
N LEU A 33 7.78 -4.45 6.36
CA LEU A 33 7.57 -4.30 4.93
C LEU A 33 7.70 -2.81 4.55
N SER A 34 8.33 -2.55 3.41
CA SER A 34 8.35 -1.22 2.83
C SER A 34 6.98 -0.90 2.23
N SER A 35 6.29 0.11 2.75
CA SER A 35 4.98 0.53 2.26
C SER A 35 4.94 2.01 1.93
N PHE A 36 4.10 2.37 0.97
CA PHE A 36 3.81 3.74 0.60
C PHE A 36 2.30 3.96 0.50
N LEU A 37 1.83 5.07 1.07
CA LEU A 37 0.44 5.51 1.01
C LEU A 37 0.43 7.01 0.64
N PRO A 38 0.06 7.37 -0.60
CA PRO A 38 0.00 8.77 -0.98
C PRO A 38 -1.18 9.43 -0.27
N LEU A 39 -0.89 10.44 0.55
CA LEU A 39 -1.87 11.24 1.29
C LEU A 39 -1.92 12.66 0.73
N ILE A 40 -3.11 13.25 0.70
CA ILE A 40 -3.34 14.66 0.36
C ILE A 40 -4.08 15.37 1.49
N GLU A 41 -3.76 16.65 1.69
CA GLU A 41 -4.55 17.52 2.56
C GLU A 41 -5.81 17.99 1.83
N THR A 42 -6.97 17.77 2.44
CA THR A 42 -8.24 18.33 1.99
C THR A 42 -8.95 19.07 3.11
N VAL A 43 -9.71 20.12 2.77
CA VAL A 43 -10.50 20.86 3.76
C VAL A 43 -11.91 20.26 3.77
N ARG A 44 -12.26 19.55 4.84
CA ARG A 44 -13.65 19.16 5.09
C ARG A 44 -14.36 20.25 5.86
N GLN A 45 -15.52 20.63 5.35
CA GLN A 45 -16.47 21.48 6.07
C GLN A 45 -17.50 20.59 6.77
N TRP A 46 -17.59 20.74 8.09
CA TRP A 46 -18.72 20.31 8.90
C TRP A 46 -19.62 21.50 9.18
N SER A 47 -20.87 21.22 9.59
CA SER A 47 -21.91 22.23 9.81
C SER A 47 -21.44 23.40 10.68
N ASP A 48 -20.55 23.14 11.63
CA ASP A 48 -19.98 24.11 12.57
C ASP A 48 -18.56 24.60 12.22
N ARG A 49 -17.76 23.84 11.43
CA ARG A 49 -16.32 24.14 11.25
C ARG A 49 -15.69 23.55 10.00
N LYS A 50 -14.70 24.25 9.44
CA LYS A 50 -13.78 23.74 8.41
C LYS A 50 -12.51 23.19 9.07
N LYS A 51 -12.08 21.98 8.69
CA LYS A 51 -10.84 21.37 9.19
C LYS A 51 -10.06 20.76 8.04
N LYS A 52 -8.74 20.93 8.08
CA LYS A 52 -7.81 20.19 7.23
C LYS A 52 -7.73 18.74 7.71
N VAL A 53 -7.96 17.81 6.80
CA VAL A 53 -7.86 16.38 7.03
C VAL A 53 -7.00 15.76 5.95
N GLU A 54 -6.21 14.75 6.31
CA GLU A 54 -5.44 13.96 5.35
C GLU A 54 -6.28 12.79 4.86
N GLU A 55 -6.51 12.72 3.56
CA GLU A 55 -7.16 11.60 2.89
C GLU A 55 -6.20 10.92 1.91
N PRO A 56 -6.32 9.60 1.68
CA PRO A 56 -5.59 8.93 0.61
C PRO A 56 -5.88 9.57 -0.75
N LEU A 57 -4.82 9.89 -1.50
CA LEU A 57 -4.92 10.35 -2.88
C LEU A 57 -5.65 9.31 -3.74
N ILE A 58 -5.29 8.04 -3.54
CA ILE A 58 -5.90 6.90 -4.22
C ILE A 58 -6.60 6.05 -3.16
N ARG A 59 -7.91 6.22 -3.04
CA ARG A 59 -8.73 5.56 -2.01
C ARG A 59 -8.80 4.05 -2.22
N GLY A 60 -8.67 3.28 -1.14
CA GLY A 60 -8.71 1.82 -1.17
C GLY A 60 -7.42 1.15 -1.65
N TYR A 61 -6.33 1.88 -1.84
CA TYR A 61 -5.05 1.30 -2.27
C TYR A 61 -3.93 1.66 -1.30
N VAL A 62 -3.06 0.69 -1.07
CA VAL A 62 -1.77 0.85 -0.39
C VAL A 62 -0.71 0.19 -1.26
N PHE A 63 0.43 0.84 -1.41
CA PHE A 63 1.55 0.29 -2.17
C PHE A 63 2.53 -0.39 -1.22
N VAL A 64 3.08 -1.52 -1.65
CA VAL A 64 4.04 -2.30 -0.87
C VAL A 64 5.17 -2.78 -1.76
N ARG A 65 6.40 -2.69 -1.26
CA ARG A 65 7.61 -3.13 -1.95
C ARG A 65 8.10 -4.41 -1.30
N ILE A 66 7.94 -5.52 -2.01
CA ILE A 66 8.22 -6.86 -1.47
C ILE A 66 8.84 -7.78 -2.53
N ASN A 67 9.50 -8.83 -2.07
CA ASN A 67 9.71 -10.03 -2.88
C ASN A 67 8.40 -10.84 -2.88
N TYR A 68 7.66 -10.79 -3.99
CA TYR A 68 6.34 -11.43 -4.07
C TYR A 68 6.39 -12.93 -3.77
N GLN A 69 7.40 -13.66 -4.24
CA GLN A 69 7.47 -15.12 -4.02
C GLN A 69 7.61 -15.48 -2.54
N LYS A 70 8.29 -14.64 -1.75
CA LYS A 70 8.59 -14.93 -0.33
C LYS A 70 7.63 -14.26 0.64
N GLU A 71 7.18 -13.06 0.34
CA GLU A 71 6.54 -12.16 1.32
C GLU A 71 5.05 -11.90 1.04
N HIS A 72 4.49 -12.38 -0.09
CA HIS A 72 3.07 -12.14 -0.42
C HIS A 72 2.11 -12.62 0.68
N ILE A 73 2.46 -13.71 1.36
CA ILE A 73 1.64 -14.26 2.47
C ILE A 73 1.56 -13.26 3.62
N HIS A 74 2.66 -12.60 3.98
CA HIS A 74 2.68 -11.60 5.06
C HIS A 74 1.78 -10.39 4.75
N VAL A 75 1.69 -10.03 3.47
CA VAL A 75 0.76 -8.99 3.01
C VAL A 75 -0.68 -9.47 3.15
N PHE A 76 -1.01 -10.68 2.67
CA PHE A 76 -2.37 -11.23 2.76
C PHE A 76 -2.85 -11.46 4.20
N ASP A 77 -1.93 -11.82 5.10
CA ASP A 77 -2.21 -12.02 6.53
C ASP A 77 -2.45 -10.69 7.30
N THR A 78 -2.37 -9.54 6.63
CA THR A 78 -2.61 -8.24 7.27
C THR A 78 -4.10 -7.90 7.26
N ASP A 79 -4.68 -7.65 8.44
CA ASP A 79 -6.08 -7.20 8.56
C ASP A 79 -6.32 -5.93 7.73
N GLY A 80 -7.36 -5.96 6.90
CA GLY A 80 -7.69 -4.88 5.98
C GLY A 80 -7.26 -5.12 4.54
N VAL A 81 -6.36 -6.08 4.28
CA VAL A 81 -5.95 -6.44 2.91
C VAL A 81 -7.02 -7.30 2.26
N VAL A 82 -7.35 -6.98 1.00
CA VAL A 82 -8.36 -7.71 0.23
C VAL A 82 -7.71 -8.51 -0.90
N LYS A 83 -6.87 -7.87 -1.73
CA LYS A 83 -6.17 -8.54 -2.82
C LYS A 83 -5.00 -7.71 -3.37
N PHE A 84 -4.07 -8.37 -4.04
CA PHE A 84 -3.16 -7.71 -4.96
C PHE A 84 -3.89 -7.28 -6.24
N ILE A 85 -3.48 -6.14 -6.77
CA ILE A 85 -4.00 -5.61 -8.03
C ILE A 85 -3.15 -6.14 -9.17
N GLY A 86 -3.80 -6.62 -10.22
CA GLY A 86 -3.13 -7.05 -11.43
C GLY A 86 -4.07 -7.61 -12.49
N ILE A 87 -3.48 -8.26 -13.49
CA ILE A 87 -4.21 -8.81 -14.63
C ILE A 87 -4.50 -10.29 -14.36
N GLY A 88 -5.78 -10.62 -14.21
CA GLY A 88 -6.22 -11.97 -13.90
C GLY A 88 -5.70 -12.43 -12.53
N ARG A 89 -4.85 -13.45 -12.52
CA ARG A 89 -4.23 -14.01 -11.30
C ARG A 89 -2.82 -13.48 -11.04
N THR A 90 -2.29 -12.64 -11.94
CA THR A 90 -0.91 -12.15 -11.86
C THR A 90 -0.91 -10.74 -11.27
N PRO A 91 -0.23 -10.49 -10.13
CA PRO A 91 -0.10 -9.15 -9.58
C PRO A 91 0.70 -8.26 -10.55
N SER A 92 0.28 -7.01 -10.71
CA SER A 92 0.99 -6.05 -11.55
C SER A 92 2.11 -5.38 -10.78
N VAL A 93 3.29 -5.37 -11.38
CA VAL A 93 4.46 -4.64 -10.87
C VAL A 93 4.33 -3.17 -11.24
N ILE A 94 4.66 -2.29 -10.29
CA ILE A 94 4.70 -0.84 -10.47
C ILE A 94 6.17 -0.40 -10.52
N SER A 95 6.50 0.55 -11.39
CA SER A 95 7.85 1.12 -11.47
C SER A 95 8.14 1.98 -10.25
N GLU A 96 9.41 2.03 -9.80
CA GLU A 96 9.83 2.96 -8.72
C GLU A 96 9.57 4.43 -9.07
N ARG A 97 9.45 4.79 -10.36
CA ARG A 97 9.14 6.15 -10.81
C ARG A 97 7.67 6.54 -10.66
N ASP A 98 6.79 5.56 -10.57
CA ASP A 98 5.34 5.77 -10.56
C ASP A 98 4.74 5.71 -9.14
N ILE A 99 5.60 5.49 -8.13
CA ILE A 99 5.26 5.44 -6.70
C ILE A 99 5.51 6.81 -6.08
#